data_AF-A0A1V5GHB9-F1
#
_entry.id   AF-A0A1V5GHB9-F1
#
_cell.length_a   1.000
_cell.length_b   1.000
_cell.length_c   1.000
_cell.angle_alpha   90.00
_cell.angle_beta   90.00
_cell.angle_gamma   90.00
#
_symmetry.space_group_name_H-M   'P 1'
#
loop_
_entity.id
_entity.type
_entity.pdbx_description
1 polymer ?
#
loop_
_entity_poly.entity_id
_entity_poly.type
_entity_poly.pdbx_seq_one_letter_code
_entity_poly.pdbx_strand_id
1 'polypeptide(L)'
;MGFFDFSGGGNMGFGSVKNVQNFTNEQLYEKLSAIKVSFGTPIMGDIFGTQSVMYKNATPYYDIFVRVHKDKIIMGKIGTDGTNSVGTAMQMESEVLLGSKDEESSYADRAVDELLEVIKKLENGEFVTITDQAMPANTTTGEPISLYMEQKLFSLKPRFDVFDQEKNVVFHVEGDITSHSFTIQQDGIEVLKLKRKIAKIMDEYVLVRNGETVAELKKKFRIINPEVSGTVNGAELRIAGDMMGIDYDIKIGGRTVAHVDQDKAHWSDCYRISIKDEDVQDIVIALAVICDHVSDKDSTWRH
;
A
#
# COMPACT_ATOMS: atom_id res chain seq x y z
N MET A 1 -2.36 32.52 -2.74
CA MET A 1 -1.16 31.72 -2.47
C MET A 1 -1.31 31.09 -1.09
N GLY A 2 -1.89 29.89 -1.01
CA GLY A 2 -1.96 29.14 0.23
C GLY A 2 -0.69 28.32 0.37
N PHE A 3 0.09 28.60 1.41
CA PHE A 3 1.20 27.77 1.83
C PHE A 3 0.61 26.55 2.55
N PHE A 4 0.55 25.42 1.88
CA PHE A 4 0.34 24.14 2.55
C PHE A 4 1.68 23.66 3.10
N ASP A 5 1.74 23.52 4.43
CA ASP A 5 2.86 22.89 5.13
C ASP A 5 2.69 21.36 5.03
N PHE A 6 3.49 20.74 4.17
CA PHE A 6 3.50 19.29 3.91
C PHE A 6 4.64 18.56 4.67
N SER A 7 5.02 19.04 5.85
CA SER A 7 6.11 18.43 6.64
C SER A 7 5.75 17.11 7.35
N GLY A 8 4.48 16.68 7.31
CA GLY A 8 4.04 15.37 7.77
C GLY A 8 4.14 14.33 6.66
N GLY A 9 5.18 13.51 6.66
CA GLY A 9 5.30 12.37 5.75
C GLY A 9 4.17 11.37 5.96
N GLY A 10 3.47 11.06 4.86
CA GLY A 10 2.45 10.03 4.76
C GLY A 10 1.17 10.56 4.11
N ASN A 11 0.85 10.04 2.93
CA ASN A 11 -0.50 9.95 2.36
C ASN A 11 -1.11 11.07 1.47
N MET A 12 -0.34 12.03 0.94
CA MET A 12 -0.90 13.06 0.02
C MET A 12 -0.15 13.22 -1.31
N GLY A 13 0.49 12.18 -1.84
CA GLY A 13 1.13 12.24 -3.16
C GLY A 13 2.24 13.28 -3.28
N PHE A 14 2.88 13.63 -2.16
CA PHE A 14 3.98 14.58 -2.08
C PHE A 14 5.00 14.15 -1.01
N GLY A 15 6.28 14.32 -1.31
CA GLY A 15 7.37 14.01 -0.41
C GLY A 15 8.49 15.04 -0.51
N SER A 16 9.28 15.16 0.57
CA SER A 16 10.52 15.94 0.53
C SER A 16 11.63 15.32 1.37
N VAL A 17 12.87 15.48 0.92
CA VAL A 17 14.09 15.07 1.62
C VAL A 17 15.06 16.25 1.63
N LYS A 18 15.84 16.39 2.70
CA LYS A 18 16.91 17.39 2.73
C LYS A 18 17.99 17.01 1.71
N ASN A 19 18.42 17.97 0.90
CA ASN A 19 19.47 17.79 -0.10
C ASN A 19 20.85 17.95 0.56
N VAL A 20 21.30 16.93 1.29
CA VAL A 20 22.60 16.96 1.99
C VAL A 20 23.77 16.71 1.04
N GLN A 21 23.54 15.98 -0.06
CA GLN A 21 24.54 15.73 -1.09
C GLN A 21 24.69 16.87 -2.11
N ASN A 22 23.85 17.92 -2.03
CA ASN A 22 23.80 19.05 -2.97
C ASN A 22 23.59 18.61 -4.43
N PHE A 23 22.72 17.62 -4.67
CA PHE A 23 22.37 17.22 -6.03
C PHE A 23 21.76 18.38 -6.81
N THR A 24 22.06 18.42 -8.10
CA THR A 24 21.38 19.21 -9.14
C THR A 24 20.28 18.38 -9.81
N ASN A 25 19.38 19.00 -10.56
CA ASN A 25 18.35 18.26 -11.30
C ASN A 25 18.95 17.32 -12.36
N GLU A 26 20.03 17.74 -13.03
CA GLU A 26 20.76 16.90 -13.99
C GLU A 26 21.38 15.67 -13.33
N GLN A 27 22.00 15.83 -12.15
CA GLN A 27 22.55 14.70 -11.39
C GLN A 27 21.47 13.76 -10.87
N LEU A 28 20.31 14.30 -10.46
CA LEU A 28 19.15 13.48 -10.11
C LEU A 28 18.69 12.66 -11.31
N TYR A 29 18.57 13.29 -12.49
CA TYR A 29 18.19 12.60 -13.71
C TYR A 29 19.15 11.45 -14.06
N GLU A 30 20.47 11.70 -14.06
CA GLU A 30 21.46 10.67 -14.34
C GLU A 30 21.37 9.49 -13.38
N LYS A 31 21.26 9.77 -12.07
CA LYS A 31 21.15 8.72 -11.04
C LYS A 31 19.85 7.93 -11.17
N LEU A 32 18.73 8.62 -11.33
CA LEU A 32 17.41 8.00 -11.44
C LEU A 32 17.27 7.20 -12.74
N SER A 33 17.94 7.62 -13.83
CA SER A 33 17.96 6.86 -15.09
C SER A 33 18.63 5.50 -14.97
N ALA A 34 19.46 5.29 -13.94
CA ALA A 34 20.10 4.00 -13.66
C ALA A 34 19.27 3.10 -12.72
N ILE A 35 18.11 3.57 -12.24
CA ILE A 35 17.28 2.87 -11.27
C ILE A 35 15.96 2.47 -11.92
N LYS A 36 15.66 1.17 -11.92
CA LYS A 36 14.35 0.67 -12.33
C LYS A 36 13.34 0.88 -11.19
N VAL A 37 12.33 1.70 -11.46
CA VAL A 37 11.19 1.97 -10.58
C VAL A 37 9.91 1.37 -11.16
N SER A 38 8.82 1.29 -10.38
CA SER A 38 7.58 0.64 -10.80
C SER A 38 6.76 1.44 -11.80
N PHE A 39 7.00 2.76 -11.89
CA PHE A 39 6.15 3.74 -12.57
C PHE A 39 6.81 4.37 -13.83
N GLY A 40 7.81 3.70 -14.40
CA GLY A 40 8.36 4.04 -15.72
C GLY A 40 9.79 4.55 -15.72
N THR A 41 10.13 5.35 -16.73
CA THR A 41 11.50 5.85 -16.98
C THR A 41 11.53 7.38 -16.85
N PRO A 42 12.55 7.95 -16.20
CA PRO A 42 12.63 9.39 -16.02
C PRO A 42 12.93 10.09 -17.35
N ILE A 43 12.42 11.31 -17.48
CA ILE A 43 12.76 12.27 -18.52
C ILE A 43 13.04 13.63 -17.88
N MET A 44 13.89 14.43 -18.50
CA MET A 44 14.00 15.84 -18.15
C MET A 44 12.85 16.63 -18.77
N GLY A 45 12.22 17.49 -17.98
CA GLY A 45 11.20 18.42 -18.46
C GLY A 45 11.09 19.68 -17.61
N ASP A 46 9.95 20.35 -17.74
CA ASP A 46 9.70 21.65 -17.13
C ASP A 46 8.31 21.67 -16.50
N ILE A 47 8.23 22.15 -15.26
CA ILE A 47 6.98 22.35 -14.53
C ILE A 47 6.90 23.83 -14.16
N PHE A 48 6.06 24.57 -14.89
CA PHE A 48 5.82 26.01 -14.71
C PHE A 48 7.11 26.85 -14.74
N GLY A 49 8.00 26.61 -15.71
CA GLY A 49 9.27 27.31 -15.86
C GLY A 49 10.37 26.84 -14.90
N THR A 50 10.13 25.73 -14.20
CA THR A 50 11.13 25.09 -13.35
C THR A 50 11.48 23.71 -13.89
N GLN A 51 12.73 23.58 -14.31
CA GLN A 51 13.29 22.31 -14.76
C GLN A 51 13.13 21.23 -13.66
N SER A 52 12.65 20.06 -14.06
CA SER A 52 12.31 18.95 -13.16
C SER A 52 12.57 17.61 -13.85
N VAL A 53 12.92 16.59 -13.08
CA VAL A 53 12.88 15.20 -13.56
C VAL A 53 11.43 14.72 -13.46
N MET A 54 10.91 14.10 -14.51
CA MET A 54 9.52 13.65 -14.59
C MET A 54 9.42 12.20 -15.04
N TYR A 55 8.33 11.54 -14.66
CA TYR A 55 7.92 10.23 -15.13
C TYR A 55 6.51 10.40 -15.69
N LYS A 56 6.42 10.39 -17.01
CA LYS A 56 5.17 10.63 -17.74
C LYS A 56 4.31 9.37 -17.75
N ASN A 57 2.99 9.56 -17.63
CA ASN A 57 1.99 8.50 -17.62
C ASN A 57 2.31 7.43 -16.57
N ALA A 58 2.68 7.85 -15.36
CA ALA A 58 2.79 6.92 -14.23
C ALA A 58 1.43 6.24 -13.98
N THR A 59 0.35 7.00 -14.19
CA THR A 59 -1.01 6.51 -14.45
C THR A 59 -1.63 7.26 -15.62
N PRO A 60 -2.84 6.89 -16.10
CA PRO A 60 -3.54 7.65 -17.13
C PRO A 60 -3.84 9.12 -16.77
N TYR A 61 -3.86 9.44 -15.47
CA TYR A 61 -4.20 10.78 -14.98
C TYR A 61 -3.02 11.52 -14.33
N TYR A 62 -1.98 10.80 -13.90
CA TYR A 62 -0.89 11.38 -13.12
C TYR A 62 0.48 11.10 -13.72
N ASP A 63 1.29 12.17 -13.77
CA ASP A 63 2.73 12.13 -13.92
C ASP A 63 3.38 12.28 -12.53
N ILE A 64 4.58 11.72 -12.34
CA ILE A 64 5.38 11.92 -11.13
C ILE A 64 6.54 12.87 -11.44
N PHE A 65 6.86 13.78 -10.53
CA PHE A 65 8.02 14.66 -10.67
C PHE A 65 8.93 14.60 -9.44
N VAL A 66 10.20 14.93 -9.66
CA VAL A 66 11.17 15.23 -8.61
C VAL A 66 12.10 16.34 -9.06
N ARG A 67 12.40 17.26 -8.13
CA ARG A 67 13.29 18.39 -8.40
C ARG A 67 13.94 18.92 -7.13
N VAL A 68 15.05 19.61 -7.31
CA VAL A 68 15.69 20.39 -6.26
C VAL A 68 14.94 21.70 -6.07
N HIS A 69 14.59 22.01 -4.82
CA HIS A 69 13.98 23.28 -4.43
C HIS A 69 14.64 23.79 -3.15
N LYS A 70 15.48 24.83 -3.29
CA LYS A 70 16.32 25.36 -2.19
C LYS A 70 17.24 24.26 -1.65
N ASP A 71 17.18 23.98 -0.35
CA ASP A 71 17.98 22.98 0.37
C ASP A 71 17.30 21.60 0.44
N LYS A 72 16.24 21.39 -0.37
CA LYS A 72 15.46 20.15 -0.38
C LYS A 72 15.32 19.58 -1.78
N ILE A 73 15.13 18.27 -1.84
CA ILE A 73 14.59 17.57 -3.00
C ILE A 73 13.11 17.34 -2.71
N ILE A 74 12.25 17.80 -3.61
CA ILE A 74 10.80 17.65 -3.51
C ILE A 74 10.31 16.76 -4.64
N MET A 75 9.30 15.96 -4.35
CA MET A 75 8.67 15.06 -5.32
C MET A 75 7.17 15.01 -5.09
N GLY A 76 6.42 14.70 -6.13
CA GLY A 76 4.97 14.52 -6.02
C GLY A 76 4.32 14.14 -7.33
N LYS A 77 3.00 13.95 -7.29
CA LYS A 77 2.16 13.71 -8.47
C LYS A 77 1.62 15.03 -9.04
N ILE A 78 1.45 15.08 -10.36
CA ILE A 78 0.82 16.17 -11.10
C ILE A 78 -0.07 15.58 -12.18
N GLY A 79 -1.11 16.29 -12.63
CA GLY A 79 -1.95 15.84 -13.73
C GLY A 79 -1.16 15.68 -15.04
N THR A 80 -1.42 14.61 -15.78
CA THR A 80 -0.78 14.35 -17.09
C THR A 80 -1.21 15.40 -18.13
N ASP A 81 -0.31 15.73 -19.05
CA ASP A 81 -0.55 16.68 -20.14
C ASP A 81 -1.80 16.28 -20.96
N GLY A 82 -2.79 17.18 -21.03
CA GLY A 82 -4.07 16.93 -21.72
C GLY A 82 -5.24 16.54 -20.80
N THR A 83 -4.99 16.27 -19.53
CA THR A 83 -6.03 16.25 -18.50
C THR A 83 -6.44 17.68 -18.15
N ASN A 84 -7.74 17.97 -18.03
CA ASN A 84 -8.19 19.30 -17.66
C ASN A 84 -7.76 19.58 -16.21
N SER A 85 -6.99 20.64 -15.97
CA SER A 85 -6.50 21.01 -14.64
C SER A 85 -7.62 21.18 -13.61
N VAL A 86 -8.82 21.57 -14.06
CA VAL A 86 -10.02 21.62 -13.23
C VAL A 86 -10.49 20.23 -12.81
N GLY A 87 -10.42 19.24 -13.71
CA GLY A 87 -10.79 17.85 -13.42
C GLY A 87 -9.85 17.22 -12.39
N THR A 88 -8.54 17.37 -12.59
CA THR A 88 -7.54 16.89 -11.62
C THR A 88 -7.68 17.59 -10.26
N ALA A 89 -7.93 18.91 -10.24
CA ALA A 89 -8.15 19.66 -9.01
C ALA A 89 -9.44 19.21 -8.29
N MET A 90 -10.53 18.99 -9.01
CA MET A 90 -11.79 18.47 -8.44
C MET A 90 -11.61 17.07 -7.87
N GLN A 91 -10.83 16.22 -8.52
CA GLN A 91 -10.53 14.87 -8.04
C GLN A 91 -9.72 14.94 -6.73
N MET A 92 -8.66 15.74 -6.69
CA MET A 92 -7.89 15.99 -5.45
C MET A 92 -8.75 16.59 -4.33
N GLU A 93 -9.62 17.56 -4.64
CA GLU A 93 -10.56 18.11 -3.65
C GLU A 93 -11.55 17.06 -3.15
N SER A 94 -12.05 16.19 -4.04
CA SER A 94 -12.96 15.11 -3.68
C SER A 94 -12.29 14.07 -2.78
N GLU A 95 -11.02 13.72 -3.02
CA GLU A 95 -10.26 12.80 -2.16
C GLU A 95 -10.13 13.36 -0.74
N VAL A 96 -9.82 14.65 -0.63
CA VAL A 96 -9.69 15.33 0.66
C VAL A 96 -11.03 15.43 1.38
N LEU A 97 -12.12 15.75 0.66
CA LEU A 97 -13.46 15.89 1.23
C LEU A 97 -14.10 14.56 1.63
N LEU A 98 -13.94 13.53 0.79
CA LEU A 98 -14.58 12.23 0.98
C LEU A 98 -13.69 11.27 1.78
N GLY A 99 -12.41 11.59 1.99
CA GLY A 99 -11.43 10.71 2.64
C GLY A 99 -11.20 9.42 1.85
N SER A 100 -11.39 9.47 0.53
CA SER A 100 -11.59 8.29 -0.30
C SER A 100 -10.87 8.50 -1.63
N LYS A 101 -9.86 7.65 -1.93
CA LYS A 101 -9.09 7.69 -3.18
C LYS A 101 -9.60 6.68 -4.20
N ASP A 102 -9.33 6.96 -5.47
CA ASP A 102 -9.43 5.97 -6.55
C ASP A 102 -8.09 5.25 -6.77
N GLU A 103 -8.14 4.15 -7.52
CA GLU A 103 -6.98 3.29 -7.81
C GLU A 103 -5.78 4.04 -8.41
N GLU A 104 -6.04 4.92 -9.38
CA GLU A 104 -4.96 5.61 -10.10
C GLU A 104 -4.28 6.63 -9.18
N SER A 105 -5.07 7.26 -8.31
CA SER A 105 -4.54 8.15 -7.29
C SER A 105 -3.71 7.42 -6.23
N SER A 106 -4.18 6.25 -5.77
CA SER A 106 -3.45 5.38 -4.84
C SER A 106 -2.17 4.81 -5.45
N TYR A 107 -2.19 4.43 -6.73
CA TYR A 107 -0.98 4.03 -7.45
C TYR A 107 0.02 5.19 -7.56
N ALA A 108 -0.44 6.39 -7.94
CA ALA A 108 0.42 7.56 -8.05
C ALA A 108 1.06 7.95 -6.70
N ASP A 109 0.33 7.83 -5.60
CA ASP A 109 0.88 8.08 -4.26
C ASP A 109 1.99 7.07 -3.91
N ARG A 110 1.79 5.80 -4.21
CA ARG A 110 2.83 4.76 -4.02
C ARG A 110 4.06 5.02 -4.88
N ALA A 111 3.89 5.48 -6.11
CA ALA A 111 5.01 5.88 -6.97
C ALA A 111 5.82 7.03 -6.35
N VAL A 112 5.14 8.00 -5.72
CA VAL A 112 5.81 9.09 -4.97
C VAL A 112 6.54 8.55 -3.75
N ASP A 113 5.95 7.62 -3.00
CA ASP A 113 6.57 7.01 -1.82
C ASP A 113 7.78 6.13 -2.19
N GLU A 114 7.68 5.37 -3.29
CA GLU A 114 8.81 4.63 -3.86
C GLU A 114 9.94 5.57 -4.24
N LEU A 115 9.64 6.67 -4.94
CA LEU A 115 10.63 7.69 -5.29
C LEU A 115 11.25 8.33 -4.04
N LEU A 116 10.45 8.59 -3.02
CA LEU A 116 10.91 9.12 -1.75
C LEU A 116 11.89 8.17 -1.05
N GLU A 117 11.62 6.87 -1.04
CA GLU A 117 12.55 5.86 -0.53
C GLU A 117 13.84 5.82 -1.35
N VAL A 118 13.76 5.91 -2.68
CA VAL A 118 14.95 5.97 -3.56
C VAL A 118 15.80 7.21 -3.25
N ILE A 119 15.19 8.40 -3.16
CA ILE A 119 15.92 9.63 -2.87
C ILE A 119 16.58 9.58 -1.48
N LYS A 120 15.90 9.03 -0.46
CA LYS A 120 16.51 8.84 0.87
C LYS A 120 17.75 7.95 0.81
N LYS A 121 17.68 6.83 0.07
CA LYS A 121 18.82 5.92 -0.14
C LYS A 121 19.96 6.63 -0.87
N LEU A 122 19.67 7.40 -1.92
CA LEU A 122 20.68 8.18 -2.65
C LEU A 122 21.36 9.25 -1.78
N GLU A 123 20.60 9.97 -0.95
CA GLU A 123 21.14 10.96 0.00
C GLU A 123 22.06 10.29 1.05
N ASN A 124 21.73 9.07 1.47
CA ASN A 124 22.56 8.25 2.36
C ASN A 124 23.79 7.63 1.66
N GLY A 125 23.93 7.80 0.34
CA GLY A 125 25.02 7.19 -0.45
C GLY A 125 24.84 5.69 -0.70
N GLU A 126 23.63 5.16 -0.54
CA GLU A 126 23.30 3.76 -0.81
C GLU A 126 23.16 3.52 -2.32
N PHE A 127 23.56 2.33 -2.76
CA PHE A 127 23.44 1.91 -4.15
C PHE A 127 22.13 1.16 -4.37
N VAL A 128 21.33 1.61 -5.33
CA VAL A 128 20.05 1.01 -5.73
C VAL A 128 20.05 0.87 -7.25
N THR A 129 19.55 -0.25 -7.75
CA THR A 129 19.40 -0.52 -9.20
C THR A 129 17.97 -0.87 -9.56
N ILE A 130 17.26 -1.52 -8.65
CA ILE A 130 15.84 -1.83 -8.76
C ILE A 130 15.21 -1.65 -7.39
N THR A 131 14.01 -1.08 -7.34
CA THR A 131 13.24 -0.97 -6.11
C THR A 131 12.46 -2.25 -5.84
N ASP A 132 12.12 -2.51 -4.58
CA ASP A 132 11.27 -3.65 -4.21
C ASP A 132 9.90 -3.58 -4.90
N GLN A 133 9.37 -2.37 -5.14
CA GLN A 133 8.10 -2.18 -5.84
C GLN A 133 8.18 -2.53 -7.33
N ALA A 134 9.35 -2.36 -7.96
CA ALA A 134 9.59 -2.64 -9.38
C ALA A 134 10.06 -4.07 -9.67
N MET A 135 10.32 -4.87 -8.63
CA MET A 135 10.62 -6.29 -8.79
C MET A 135 9.38 -7.00 -9.39
N PRO A 136 9.56 -7.92 -10.36
CA PRO A 136 8.48 -8.77 -10.82
C PRO A 136 7.82 -9.50 -9.66
N ALA A 137 6.53 -9.79 -9.79
CA ALA A 137 5.84 -10.59 -8.79
C ALA A 137 6.45 -12.01 -8.76
N ASN A 138 6.61 -12.56 -7.56
CA ASN A 138 6.89 -13.99 -7.35
C ASN A 138 5.59 -14.78 -7.57
N THR A 139 5.14 -14.79 -8.82
CA THR A 139 3.96 -15.52 -9.29
C THR A 139 4.36 -16.29 -10.54
N THR A 140 3.58 -17.32 -10.90
CA THR A 140 3.83 -18.10 -12.10
C THR A 140 3.88 -17.25 -13.39
N THR A 141 3.13 -16.14 -13.45
CA THR A 141 3.08 -15.22 -14.60
C THR A 141 4.10 -14.09 -14.53
N GLY A 142 4.67 -13.81 -13.35
CA GLY A 142 5.48 -12.61 -13.09
C GLY A 142 4.65 -11.34 -12.84
N GLU A 143 3.33 -11.44 -12.97
CA GLU A 143 2.36 -10.36 -12.75
C GLU A 143 1.63 -10.54 -11.42
N PRO A 144 1.23 -9.46 -10.72
CA PRO A 144 0.46 -9.58 -9.49
C PRO A 144 -0.89 -10.27 -9.69
N ILE A 145 -1.31 -11.07 -8.70
CA ILE A 145 -2.64 -11.68 -8.66
C ILE A 145 -3.59 -10.71 -7.97
N SER A 146 -4.68 -10.33 -8.64
CA SER A 146 -5.75 -9.55 -8.01
C SER A 146 -6.83 -10.48 -7.46
N LEU A 147 -7.05 -10.39 -6.16
CA LEU A 147 -8.22 -10.94 -5.49
C LEU A 147 -9.07 -9.81 -4.94
N TYR A 148 -10.34 -10.10 -4.63
CA TYR A 148 -11.14 -9.18 -3.86
C TYR A 148 -11.91 -9.88 -2.75
N MET A 149 -11.97 -9.21 -1.60
CA MET A 149 -12.53 -9.71 -0.36
C MET A 149 -13.85 -8.98 -0.08
N GLU A 150 -14.91 -9.75 0.09
CA GLU A 150 -16.25 -9.26 0.41
C GLU A 150 -16.71 -9.84 1.76
N GLN A 151 -17.13 -8.96 2.67
CA GLN A 151 -17.69 -9.36 3.96
C GLN A 151 -19.18 -9.72 3.84
N LYS A 152 -19.59 -10.85 4.39
CA LYS A 152 -21.00 -11.29 4.37
C LYS A 152 -21.74 -10.79 5.62
N LEU A 153 -22.50 -9.70 5.47
CA LEU A 153 -23.23 -9.03 6.56
C LEU A 153 -24.45 -9.82 7.11
N PHE A 154 -24.97 -10.80 6.37
CA PHE A 154 -26.15 -11.60 6.77
C PHE A 154 -25.79 -12.97 7.37
N SER A 155 -24.72 -13.05 8.17
CA SER A 155 -24.25 -14.30 8.76
C SER A 155 -24.26 -14.25 10.30
N LEU A 156 -24.58 -15.37 10.94
CA LEU A 156 -24.53 -15.54 12.41
C LEU A 156 -23.11 -15.46 12.98
N LYS A 157 -22.11 -15.63 12.13
CA LYS A 157 -20.68 -15.56 12.44
C LYS A 157 -19.96 -14.77 11.34
N PRO A 158 -18.81 -14.12 11.61
CA PRO A 158 -18.08 -13.38 10.60
C PRO A 158 -17.71 -14.30 9.44
N ARG A 159 -17.94 -13.83 8.20
CA ARG A 159 -17.58 -14.58 7.01
C ARG A 159 -17.14 -13.62 5.91
N PHE A 160 -16.10 -14.02 5.19
CA PHE A 160 -15.62 -13.33 4.01
C PHE A 160 -15.47 -14.35 2.88
N ASP A 161 -15.86 -13.93 1.68
CA ASP A 161 -15.53 -14.67 0.46
C ASP A 161 -14.47 -13.85 -0.29
N VAL A 162 -13.43 -14.54 -0.76
CA VAL A 162 -12.34 -13.95 -1.55
C VAL A 162 -12.38 -14.56 -2.93
N PHE A 163 -12.54 -13.75 -3.96
CA PHE A 163 -12.71 -14.20 -5.33
C PHE A 163 -11.70 -13.53 -6.28
N ASP A 164 -11.52 -14.11 -7.45
CA ASP A 164 -10.70 -13.56 -8.52
C ASP A 164 -11.47 -12.53 -9.38
N GLN A 165 -10.82 -11.99 -10.41
CA GLN A 165 -11.43 -11.05 -11.35
C GLN A 165 -12.64 -11.62 -12.11
N GLU A 166 -12.74 -12.95 -12.23
CA GLU A 166 -13.82 -13.65 -12.92
C GLU A 166 -15.00 -13.99 -11.99
N LYS A 167 -15.00 -13.51 -10.73
CA LYS A 167 -16.00 -13.84 -9.68
C LYS A 167 -15.97 -15.27 -9.19
N ASN A 168 -14.91 -16.03 -9.47
CA ASN A 168 -14.74 -17.36 -8.90
C ASN A 168 -14.23 -17.22 -7.46
N VAL A 169 -14.93 -17.83 -6.51
CA VAL A 169 -14.46 -17.83 -5.12
C VAL A 169 -13.24 -18.73 -4.99
N VAL A 170 -12.13 -18.14 -4.57
CA VAL A 170 -10.84 -18.81 -4.40
C VAL A 170 -10.60 -19.17 -2.93
N PHE A 171 -10.98 -18.28 -2.00
CA PHE A 171 -10.91 -18.56 -0.57
C PHE A 171 -12.21 -18.25 0.15
N HIS A 172 -12.47 -19.03 1.20
CA HIS A 172 -13.47 -18.73 2.20
C HIS A 172 -12.77 -18.44 3.53
N VAL A 173 -13.16 -17.35 4.18
CA VAL A 173 -12.72 -17.04 5.53
C VAL A 173 -13.92 -17.09 6.47
N GLU A 174 -13.82 -17.91 7.50
CA GLU A 174 -14.88 -18.10 8.47
C GLU A 174 -14.39 -17.84 9.89
N GLY A 175 -14.98 -16.84 10.54
CA GLY A 175 -14.76 -16.54 11.95
C GLY A 175 -15.61 -17.42 12.88
N ASP A 176 -15.13 -17.67 14.08
CA ASP A 176 -15.99 -18.12 15.17
C ASP A 176 -16.95 -17.01 15.62
N ILE A 177 -17.98 -17.37 16.39
CA ILE A 177 -19.01 -16.43 16.87
C ILE A 177 -18.41 -15.30 17.72
N THR A 178 -17.22 -15.52 18.31
CA THR A 178 -16.53 -14.53 19.14
C THR A 178 -15.54 -13.67 18.38
N SER A 179 -15.36 -13.91 17.07
CA SER A 179 -14.33 -13.30 16.23
C SER A 179 -12.92 -13.41 16.83
N HIS A 180 -12.65 -14.49 17.58
CA HIS A 180 -11.33 -14.76 18.17
C HIS A 180 -10.46 -15.64 17.28
N SER A 181 -11.08 -16.50 16.50
CA SER A 181 -10.38 -17.30 15.50
C SER A 181 -11.08 -17.22 14.15
N PHE A 182 -10.27 -17.25 13.09
CA PHE A 182 -10.73 -17.31 11.71
C PHE A 182 -10.03 -18.48 11.02
N THR A 183 -10.78 -19.20 10.20
CA THR A 183 -10.29 -20.30 9.38
C THR A 183 -10.30 -19.87 7.93
N ILE A 184 -9.15 -19.91 7.28
CA ILE A 184 -8.98 -19.62 5.86
C ILE A 184 -8.99 -20.96 5.14
N GLN A 185 -9.90 -21.11 4.19
CA GLN A 185 -10.09 -22.32 3.41
C GLN A 185 -9.90 -22.04 1.92
N GLN A 186 -9.25 -22.96 1.23
CA GLN A 186 -9.15 -23.00 -0.22
C GLN A 186 -9.71 -24.36 -0.67
N ASP A 187 -10.63 -24.36 -1.65
CA ASP A 187 -11.29 -25.58 -2.13
C ASP A 187 -11.93 -26.43 -1.01
N GLY A 188 -12.43 -25.77 0.05
CA GLY A 188 -13.03 -26.42 1.22
C GLY A 188 -12.03 -27.06 2.20
N ILE A 189 -10.73 -26.90 1.98
CA ILE A 189 -9.66 -27.40 2.84
C ILE A 189 -9.09 -26.24 3.67
N GLU A 190 -8.93 -26.43 4.98
CA GLU A 190 -8.24 -25.46 5.85
C GLU A 190 -6.77 -25.33 5.43
N VAL A 191 -6.38 -24.15 4.96
CA VAL A 191 -4.99 -23.84 4.58
C VAL A 191 -4.28 -23.02 5.66
N LEU A 192 -5.01 -22.21 6.41
CA LEU A 192 -4.44 -21.36 7.45
C LEU A 192 -5.47 -21.07 8.54
N LYS A 193 -5.00 -20.94 9.78
CA LYS A 193 -5.82 -20.55 10.92
C LYS A 193 -5.26 -19.32 11.61
N LEU A 194 -6.06 -18.27 11.65
CA LEU A 194 -5.80 -17.05 12.41
C LEU A 194 -6.38 -17.19 13.81
N LYS A 195 -5.57 -16.94 14.84
CA LYS A 195 -6.01 -16.92 16.24
C LYS A 195 -5.57 -15.63 16.91
N ARG A 196 -6.50 -14.93 17.56
CA ARG A 196 -6.22 -13.82 18.45
C ARG A 196 -5.88 -14.37 19.85
N LYS A 197 -4.71 -14.01 20.38
CA LYS A 197 -4.37 -14.29 21.78
C LYS A 197 -5.15 -13.30 22.65
N ILE A 198 -5.88 -13.80 23.64
CA ILE A 198 -6.59 -12.98 24.63
C ILE A 198 -5.55 -12.43 25.61
N ALA A 199 -4.86 -11.35 25.22
CA ALA A 199 -3.91 -10.63 26.05
C ALA A 199 -4.57 -9.39 26.67
N LYS A 200 -4.23 -9.07 27.94
CA LYS A 200 -4.88 -7.99 28.70
C LYS A 200 -4.48 -6.57 28.29
N ILE A 201 -3.42 -6.42 27.51
CA ILE A 201 -2.77 -5.11 27.26
C ILE A 201 -2.82 -4.71 25.78
N MET A 202 -2.66 -5.65 24.84
CA MET A 202 -2.63 -5.38 23.40
C MET A 202 -3.13 -6.57 22.59
N ASP A 203 -3.64 -6.31 21.38
CA ASP A 203 -4.09 -7.37 20.47
C ASP A 203 -2.88 -8.07 19.84
N GLU A 204 -2.74 -9.37 20.13
CA GLU A 204 -1.76 -10.24 19.51
C GLU A 204 -2.47 -11.30 18.66
N TYR A 205 -1.91 -11.59 17.49
CA TYR A 205 -2.44 -12.60 16.57
C TYR A 205 -1.35 -13.61 16.23
N VAL A 206 -1.76 -14.85 15.97
CA VAL A 206 -0.89 -15.90 15.43
C VAL A 206 -1.55 -16.54 14.23
N LEU A 207 -0.74 -16.84 13.21
CA LEU A 207 -1.14 -17.61 12.06
C LEU A 207 -0.55 -19.01 12.18
N VAL A 208 -1.40 -20.01 12.04
CA VAL A 208 -1.06 -21.42 12.16
C VAL A 208 -1.33 -22.12 10.83
N ARG A 209 -0.29 -22.71 10.23
CA ARG A 209 -0.36 -23.50 9.00
C ARG A 209 0.08 -24.93 9.34
N ASN A 210 -0.70 -25.93 8.97
CA ASN A 210 -0.38 -27.35 9.25
C ASN A 210 -0.03 -27.65 10.72
N GLY A 211 -0.64 -26.92 11.66
CA GLY A 211 -0.39 -27.08 13.11
C GLY A 211 0.84 -26.32 13.65
N GLU A 212 1.62 -25.67 12.79
CA GLU A 212 2.80 -24.88 13.17
C GLU A 212 2.51 -23.37 13.09
N THR A 213 3.04 -22.61 14.04
CA THR A 213 2.95 -21.14 14.01
C THR A 213 3.89 -20.59 12.96
N VAL A 214 3.34 -20.04 11.88
CA VAL A 214 4.11 -19.42 10.78
C VAL A 214 4.22 -17.91 10.92
N ALA A 215 3.35 -17.27 11.69
CA ALA A 215 3.43 -15.84 11.95
C ALA A 215 2.97 -15.45 13.34
N GLU A 216 3.60 -14.43 13.89
CA GLU A 216 3.17 -13.76 15.13
C GLU A 216 3.10 -12.25 14.90
N LEU A 217 1.99 -11.65 15.31
CA LEU A 217 1.63 -10.26 15.03
C LEU A 217 1.21 -9.55 16.29
N LYS A 218 1.54 -8.26 16.38
CA LYS A 218 1.10 -7.40 17.48
C LYS A 218 0.58 -6.07 16.93
N LYS A 219 -0.62 -5.68 17.37
CA LYS A 219 -1.12 -4.31 17.19
C LYS A 219 -0.37 -3.40 18.15
N LYS A 220 0.33 -2.39 17.62
CA LYS A 220 0.89 -1.31 18.42
C LYS A 220 -0.16 -0.20 18.54
N PHE A 221 -0.37 0.29 19.76
CA PHE A 221 -1.25 1.43 19.98
C PHE A 221 -0.62 2.69 19.39
N ARG A 222 -1.23 3.20 18.32
CA ARG A 222 -1.02 4.55 17.80
C ARG A 222 -2.37 5.26 17.78
N ILE A 223 -2.39 6.52 18.21
CA ILE A 223 -3.60 7.36 18.25
C ILE A 223 -4.09 7.70 16.83
N ILE A 224 -3.18 7.72 15.86
CA ILE A 224 -3.43 8.04 14.46
C ILE A 224 -2.75 6.94 13.64
N ASN A 225 -3.54 6.23 12.82
CA ASN A 225 -3.15 5.10 11.98
C ASN A 225 -2.58 3.89 12.77
N PRO A 226 -3.38 2.84 13.02
CA PRO A 226 -2.92 1.67 13.77
C PRO A 226 -1.74 1.01 13.05
N GLU A 227 -0.75 0.53 13.82
CA GLU A 227 0.39 -0.17 13.24
C GLU A 227 0.31 -1.64 13.65
N VAL A 228 0.27 -2.52 12.65
CA VAL A 228 0.43 -3.96 12.85
C VAL A 228 1.80 -4.37 12.32
N SER A 229 2.56 -5.05 13.17
CA SER A 229 3.89 -5.58 12.82
C SER A 229 4.12 -6.91 13.53
N GLY A 230 5.11 -7.65 13.06
CA GLY A 230 5.37 -8.98 13.57
C GLY A 230 6.45 -9.69 12.79
N THR A 231 6.35 -11.01 12.73
CA THR A 231 7.21 -11.84 11.90
C THR A 231 6.40 -12.91 11.17
N VAL A 232 6.86 -13.28 9.97
CA VAL A 232 6.37 -14.42 9.18
C VAL A 232 7.58 -15.29 8.86
N ASN A 233 7.59 -16.55 9.29
CA ASN A 233 8.71 -17.48 9.12
C ASN A 233 10.07 -16.88 9.55
N GLY A 234 10.07 -16.05 10.60
CA GLY A 234 11.25 -15.35 11.11
C GLY A 234 11.65 -14.07 10.35
N ALA A 235 11.05 -13.78 9.19
CA ALA A 235 11.24 -12.52 8.49
C ALA A 235 10.35 -11.42 9.11
N GLU A 236 10.84 -10.18 9.15
CA GLU A 236 10.08 -9.03 9.65
C GLU A 236 8.83 -8.80 8.78
N LEU A 237 7.67 -8.68 9.43
CA LEU A 237 6.41 -8.29 8.80
C LEU A 237 6.04 -6.89 9.24
N ARG A 238 5.71 -6.04 8.26
CA ARG A 238 5.25 -4.68 8.49
C ARG A 238 4.11 -4.32 7.55
N ILE A 239 3.06 -3.72 8.10
CA ILE A 239 2.02 -3.06 7.32
C ILE A 239 2.37 -1.57 7.23
N ALA A 240 2.47 -1.04 6.02
CA ALA A 240 2.88 0.34 5.74
C ALA A 240 1.83 1.01 4.84
N GLY A 241 1.42 2.23 5.19
CA GLY A 241 0.33 2.93 4.51
C GLY A 241 -0.79 3.26 5.47
N ASP A 242 -1.96 3.63 4.95
CA ASP A 242 -3.15 3.97 5.71
C ASP A 242 -4.08 2.77 5.84
N MET A 243 -4.00 2.12 6.99
CA MET A 243 -4.83 0.96 7.30
C MET A 243 -6.31 1.35 7.49
N MET A 244 -6.59 2.58 7.90
CA MET A 244 -7.97 3.06 8.12
C MET A 244 -8.64 3.46 6.81
N GLY A 245 -7.89 4.10 5.91
CA GLY A 245 -8.33 4.47 4.57
C GLY A 245 -8.33 3.31 3.57
N ILE A 246 -7.94 2.10 4.01
CA ILE A 246 -7.77 0.90 3.18
C ILE A 246 -6.89 1.24 1.97
N ASP A 247 -5.64 1.65 2.24
CA ASP A 247 -4.61 1.85 1.24
C ASP A 247 -3.26 1.55 1.89
N TYR A 248 -2.84 0.28 1.83
CA TYR A 248 -1.64 -0.16 2.52
C TYR A 248 -0.91 -1.31 1.82
N ASP A 249 0.40 -1.32 1.99
CA ASP A 249 1.31 -2.37 1.59
C ASP A 249 1.58 -3.33 2.75
N ILE A 250 1.61 -4.62 2.42
CA ILE A 250 2.11 -5.68 3.30
C ILE A 250 3.54 -5.97 2.87
N LYS A 251 4.49 -5.75 3.78
CA LYS A 251 5.92 -5.98 3.55
C LYS A 251 6.43 -7.14 4.41
N ILE A 252 7.05 -8.15 3.79
CA ILE A 252 7.73 -9.27 4.46
C ILE A 252 9.21 -9.26 4.07
N GLY A 253 10.10 -9.26 5.07
CA GLY A 253 11.54 -9.23 4.85
C GLY A 253 12.01 -8.00 4.07
N GLY A 254 11.29 -6.87 4.20
CA GLY A 254 11.54 -5.63 3.46
C GLY A 254 10.91 -5.56 2.07
N ARG A 255 10.40 -6.67 1.52
CA ARG A 255 9.76 -6.71 0.20
C ARG A 255 8.25 -6.55 0.31
N THR A 256 7.65 -5.78 -0.59
CA THR A 256 6.20 -5.69 -0.72
C THR A 256 5.66 -6.97 -1.34
N VAL A 257 4.90 -7.75 -0.56
CA VAL A 257 4.30 -9.03 -0.99
C VAL A 257 2.83 -8.88 -1.38
N ALA A 258 2.18 -7.83 -0.92
CA ALA A 258 0.83 -7.49 -1.34
C ALA A 258 0.51 -6.01 -1.12
N HIS A 259 -0.49 -5.53 -1.85
CA HIS A 259 -1.11 -4.25 -1.64
C HIS A 259 -2.61 -4.44 -1.46
N VAL A 260 -3.21 -3.68 -0.55
CA VAL A 260 -4.65 -3.71 -0.28
C VAL A 260 -5.23 -2.31 -0.46
N ASP A 261 -6.27 -2.22 -1.27
CA ASP A 261 -7.02 -0.99 -1.51
C ASP A 261 -8.52 -1.22 -1.71
N GLN A 262 -9.32 -0.15 -1.69
CA GLN A 262 -10.74 -0.24 -2.01
C GLN A 262 -10.97 -0.21 -3.52
N ASP A 263 -11.59 -1.25 -4.10
CA ASP A 263 -11.96 -1.23 -5.52
C ASP A 263 -13.27 -0.48 -5.74
N LYS A 264 -13.17 0.82 -6.01
CA LYS A 264 -14.35 1.65 -6.32
C LYS A 264 -14.76 1.61 -7.78
N ALA A 265 -13.89 1.11 -8.67
CA ALA A 265 -14.16 1.12 -10.10
C ALA A 265 -15.09 -0.03 -10.49
N HIS A 266 -14.85 -1.21 -9.92
CA HIS A 266 -15.65 -2.38 -10.25
C HIS A 266 -16.62 -2.67 -9.13
N TRP A 267 -16.18 -2.93 -7.90
CA TRP A 267 -17.01 -3.53 -6.86
C TRP A 267 -16.95 -2.74 -5.54
N SER A 268 -17.83 -1.74 -5.42
CA SER A 268 -17.80 -0.70 -4.37
C SER A 268 -17.81 -1.20 -2.90
N ASP A 269 -18.16 -2.46 -2.67
CA ASP A 269 -18.28 -3.10 -1.35
C ASP A 269 -17.20 -4.19 -1.13
N CYS A 270 -16.10 -4.13 -1.89
CA CYS A 270 -15.02 -5.10 -1.83
C CYS A 270 -13.66 -4.43 -1.70
N TYR A 271 -12.78 -5.07 -0.94
CA TYR A 271 -11.37 -4.70 -0.90
C TYR A 271 -10.61 -5.49 -1.95
N ARG A 272 -9.80 -4.82 -2.77
CA ARG A 272 -8.86 -5.50 -3.66
C ARG A 272 -7.58 -5.81 -2.90
N ILE A 273 -7.05 -6.99 -3.16
CA ILE A 273 -5.79 -7.49 -2.65
C ILE A 273 -4.94 -7.85 -3.88
N SER A 274 -3.93 -7.04 -4.16
CA SER A 274 -2.95 -7.27 -5.23
C SER A 274 -1.74 -8.00 -4.65
N ILE A 275 -1.64 -9.31 -4.90
CA ILE A 275 -0.60 -10.20 -4.36
C ILE A 275 0.58 -10.23 -5.32
N LYS A 276 1.76 -9.90 -4.81
CA LYS A 276 3.05 -9.98 -5.51
C LYS A 276 3.83 -11.26 -5.20
N ASP A 277 3.38 -12.08 -4.26
CA ASP A 277 4.06 -13.32 -3.88
C ASP A 277 3.02 -14.41 -3.58
N GLU A 278 2.90 -15.39 -4.48
CA GLU A 278 1.87 -16.44 -4.41
C GLU A 278 2.07 -17.40 -3.22
N ASP A 279 3.31 -17.55 -2.74
CA ASP A 279 3.65 -18.47 -1.62
C ASP A 279 3.07 -18.03 -0.26
N VAL A 280 2.67 -16.76 -0.16
CA VAL A 280 2.13 -16.14 1.06
C VAL A 280 0.71 -15.63 0.90
N GLN A 281 0.00 -16.06 -0.15
CA GLN A 281 -1.36 -15.63 -0.48
C GLN A 281 -2.36 -15.83 0.67
N ASP A 282 -2.36 -17.00 1.31
CA ASP A 282 -3.19 -17.31 2.48
C ASP A 282 -2.88 -16.39 3.68
N ILE A 283 -1.60 -16.10 3.91
CA ILE A 283 -1.13 -15.19 4.96
C ILE A 283 -1.60 -13.77 4.66
N VAL A 284 -1.45 -13.29 3.43
CA VAL A 284 -1.92 -11.97 2.99
C VAL A 284 -3.41 -11.81 3.23
N ILE A 285 -4.22 -12.82 2.87
CA ILE A 285 -5.67 -12.80 3.12
C ILE A 285 -5.95 -12.70 4.63
N ALA A 286 -5.27 -13.49 5.46
CA ALA A 286 -5.44 -13.41 6.91
C ALA A 286 -5.03 -12.03 7.47
N LEU A 287 -4.00 -11.39 6.91
CA LEU A 287 -3.60 -10.03 7.30
C LEU A 287 -4.65 -9.00 6.90
N ALA A 288 -5.24 -9.11 5.70
CA ALA A 288 -6.34 -8.24 5.29
C ALA A 288 -7.53 -8.35 6.25
N VAL A 289 -7.87 -9.57 6.69
CA VAL A 289 -8.91 -9.82 7.71
C VAL A 289 -8.54 -9.21 9.07
N ILE A 290 -7.27 -9.28 9.49
CA ILE A 290 -6.81 -8.61 10.71
C ILE A 290 -6.99 -7.10 10.60
N CYS A 291 -6.60 -6.50 9.47
CA CYS A 291 -6.71 -5.07 9.21
C CYS A 291 -8.16 -4.60 9.26
N ASP A 292 -9.06 -5.32 8.59
CA ASP A 292 -10.51 -5.06 8.60
C ASP A 292 -11.05 -5.08 10.05
N HIS A 293 -10.76 -6.15 10.80
CA HIS A 293 -11.17 -6.28 12.21
C HIS A 293 -10.57 -5.22 13.15
N VAL A 294 -9.37 -4.73 12.83
CA VAL A 294 -8.71 -3.65 13.57
C VAL A 294 -9.35 -2.29 13.25
N SER A 295 -9.68 -2.05 11.99
CA SER A 295 -10.34 -0.82 11.53
C SER A 295 -11.75 -0.70 12.12
N ASP A 296 -12.52 -1.78 12.10
CA ASP A 296 -13.88 -1.83 12.68
C ASP A 296 -13.91 -1.53 14.18
N LYS A 297 -12.92 -1.99 14.94
CA LYS A 297 -12.85 -1.67 16.38
C LYS A 297 -12.51 -0.21 16.63
N ASP A 298 -11.63 0.38 15.83
CA ASP A 298 -11.21 1.75 16.04
C ASP A 298 -12.28 2.75 15.54
N SER A 299 -13.14 2.36 14.59
CA SER A 299 -14.28 3.17 14.13
C SER A 299 -15.41 3.28 15.17
N THR A 300 -15.56 2.30 16.07
CA THR A 300 -16.57 2.34 17.16
C THR A 300 -16.36 3.44 18.21
N TRP A 301 -15.24 4.17 18.18
CA TRP A 301 -14.98 5.32 19.06
C TRP A 301 -15.45 6.68 18.49
N ARG A 302 -16.09 6.69 17.31
CA ARG A 302 -16.55 7.90 16.61
C ARG A 302 -18.08 8.15 16.63
N HIS A 303 -18.81 7.52 17.55
CA HIS A 303 -20.21 7.86 17.84
C HIS A 303 -20.38 8.46 19.23
#